data_AF-A0A7Y8S0K7-F1
#
_entry.id   AF-A0A7Y8S0K7-F1
#
_cell.length_a   1.000
_cell.length_b   1.000
_cell.length_c   1.000
_cell.angle_alpha   90.00
_cell.angle_beta   90.00
_cell.angle_gamma   90.00
#
_symmetry.space_group_name_H-M   'P 1'
#
loop_
_entity.id
_entity.type
_entity.pdbx_description
1 polymer ?
#
loop_
_entity_poly.entity_id
_entity_poly.type
_entity_poly.pdbx_seq_one_letter_code
_entity_poly.pdbx_strand_id
1 'polypeptide(L)'
;MIKGEAVFKGETEVKYLFQKSATSQSLVVVFSAFGAEGKPPAYNYLRALEGYDCNKLYILDDFGCRASYYLCENRDFYIERSVISLIKQIVRDNNINHVISCGSSKGGYAAIYYGIKYGFDSIIAGSPQYLLGDYLFNGSSLADVSGFISGGSDTQDKDFLNAILQDAVRSSNSSSKIYLHVGKGEYHYNHHVKPLIEELNKKGIQYVLDLGDYANHADVAKYFPEYLKQTISEETGVPYIKLLHEPSPTVKVNEQHEFHAHSSDPASTFAWYIYKDGKTIEKRMYTTSNKTTITFDEAGQYQLKVFVKNNANRKVTAKSRIINVKEAPSG
;
A
#
# COMPACT_ATOMS: atom_id res chain seq x y z
N MET A 1 -6.76 -20.49 0.72
CA MET A 1 -5.53 -19.95 1.33
C MET A 1 -4.66 -19.38 0.22
N ILE A 2 -4.26 -18.12 0.31
CA ILE A 2 -3.38 -17.49 -0.69
C ILE A 2 -1.98 -18.09 -0.54
N LYS A 3 -1.25 -18.30 -1.65
CA LYS A 3 0.10 -18.89 -1.59
C LYS A 3 1.01 -18.03 -0.70
N GLY A 4 1.62 -18.64 0.32
CA GLY A 4 2.52 -17.97 1.26
C GLY A 4 1.84 -17.30 2.45
N GLU A 5 0.52 -17.43 2.59
CA GLU A 5 -0.24 -16.97 3.75
C GLU A 5 0.12 -17.78 4.99
N ALA A 6 0.32 -17.07 6.10
CA ALA A 6 0.61 -17.61 7.41
C ALA A 6 -0.44 -17.14 8.44
N VAL A 7 -0.48 -17.83 9.57
CA VAL A 7 -1.37 -17.49 10.69
C VAL A 7 -0.53 -17.30 11.94
N PHE A 8 -0.67 -16.13 12.56
CA PHE A 8 -0.11 -15.84 13.87
C PHE A 8 -1.15 -16.11 14.94
N LYS A 9 -0.75 -16.81 16.02
CA LYS A 9 -1.63 -17.17 17.14
C LYS A 9 -1.41 -16.17 18.29
N GLY A 10 -2.23 -15.12 18.31
CA GLY A 10 -2.31 -14.18 19.43
C GLY A 10 -3.46 -14.54 20.38
N GLU A 11 -4.10 -13.52 20.95
CA GLU A 11 -5.41 -13.69 21.61
C GLU A 11 -6.49 -14.11 20.59
N THR A 12 -6.31 -13.70 19.33
CA THR A 12 -7.01 -14.23 18.16
C THR A 12 -6.02 -14.53 17.03
N GLU A 13 -6.47 -15.33 16.06
CA GLU A 13 -5.68 -15.66 14.88
C GLU A 13 -5.58 -14.47 13.93
N VAL A 14 -4.35 -14.12 13.52
CA VAL A 14 -4.09 -13.06 12.55
C VAL A 14 -3.54 -13.69 11.27
N LYS A 15 -4.29 -13.60 10.17
CA LYS A 15 -3.83 -14.03 8.84
C LYS A 15 -2.97 -12.95 8.20
N TYR A 16 -1.81 -13.35 7.67
CA TYR A 16 -0.87 -12.40 7.10
C TYR A 16 -0.02 -12.99 5.96
N LEU A 17 0.54 -12.10 5.15
CA LEU A 17 1.64 -12.40 4.22
C LEU A 17 2.86 -11.62 4.66
N PHE A 18 3.99 -12.32 4.82
CA PHE A 18 5.28 -11.67 5.08
C PHE A 18 6.25 -11.92 3.92
N GLN A 19 6.73 -10.82 3.34
CA GLN A 19 7.75 -10.82 2.29
C GLN A 19 9.01 -10.18 2.85
N LYS A 20 9.99 -11.02 3.20
CA LYS A 20 11.27 -10.58 3.74
C LYS A 20 12.12 -9.91 2.65
N SER A 21 12.74 -8.77 2.97
CA SER A 21 13.76 -8.16 2.12
C SER A 21 15.08 -8.89 2.24
N ALA A 22 15.87 -8.91 1.17
CA ALA A 22 17.22 -9.46 1.20
C ALA A 22 18.23 -8.49 1.84
N THR A 23 17.95 -7.18 1.83
CA THR A 23 18.97 -6.16 2.18
C THR A 23 18.45 -4.99 3.04
N SER A 24 17.14 -4.84 3.20
CA SER A 24 16.54 -3.71 3.92
C SER A 24 16.12 -4.12 5.33
N GLN A 25 16.28 -3.19 6.28
CA GLN A 25 15.75 -3.28 7.64
C GLN A 25 14.47 -2.45 7.83
N SER A 26 13.94 -1.86 6.75
CA SER A 26 12.64 -1.20 6.78
C SER A 26 11.52 -2.21 6.60
N LEU A 27 10.44 -2.06 7.37
CA LEU A 27 9.22 -2.83 7.31
C LEU A 27 8.05 -1.95 6.90
N VAL A 28 7.34 -2.35 5.85
CA VAL A 28 6.07 -1.76 5.44
C VAL A 28 4.94 -2.66 5.92
N VAL A 29 4.17 -2.18 6.90
CA VAL A 29 2.97 -2.83 7.42
C VAL A 29 1.76 -2.33 6.61
N VAL A 30 1.11 -3.23 5.90
CA VAL A 30 0.03 -2.93 4.96
C VAL A 30 -1.30 -3.39 5.53
N PHE A 31 -2.18 -2.42 5.78
CA PHE A 31 -3.56 -2.67 6.20
C PHE A 31 -4.50 -2.62 4.99
N SER A 32 -5.32 -3.66 4.84
CA SER A 32 -6.30 -3.74 3.75
C SER A 32 -7.42 -2.69 3.86
N ALA A 33 -7.97 -2.30 2.72
CA ALA A 33 -9.15 -1.48 2.60
C ALA A 33 -10.43 -2.31 2.85
N PHE A 34 -11.57 -1.64 2.73
CA PHE A 34 -12.89 -2.25 2.87
C PHE A 34 -13.22 -3.11 1.63
N GLY A 35 -13.64 -4.37 1.82
CA GLY A 35 -14.06 -5.25 0.74
C GLY A 35 -15.48 -4.93 0.27
N ALA A 36 -15.83 -5.24 -0.99
CA ALA A 36 -17.22 -5.18 -1.42
C ALA A 36 -18.07 -6.17 -0.62
N GLU A 37 -19.34 -5.83 -0.36
CA GLU A 37 -20.27 -6.69 0.37
C GLU A 37 -20.37 -8.09 -0.28
N GLY A 38 -20.39 -9.13 0.56
CA GLY A 38 -20.40 -10.53 0.11
C GLY A 38 -19.08 -11.06 -0.45
N LYS A 39 -18.00 -10.25 -0.49
CA LYS A 39 -16.67 -10.72 -0.89
C LYS A 39 -15.79 -10.97 0.34
N PRO A 40 -14.93 -12.01 0.30
CA PRO A 40 -13.95 -12.23 1.36
C PRO A 40 -12.95 -11.07 1.44
N PRO A 41 -12.36 -10.83 2.62
CA PRO A 41 -11.30 -9.84 2.76
C PRO A 41 -10.12 -10.19 1.85
N ALA A 42 -9.40 -9.18 1.40
CA ALA A 42 -8.26 -9.33 0.49
C ALA A 42 -7.07 -8.47 0.93
N TYR A 43 -5.87 -8.91 0.59
CA TYR A 43 -4.66 -8.10 0.76
C TYR A 43 -4.59 -7.00 -0.29
N ASN A 44 -4.32 -5.76 0.12
CA ASN A 44 -4.13 -4.63 -0.78
C ASN A 44 -2.64 -4.39 -1.10
N TYR A 45 -2.40 -3.67 -2.20
CA TYR A 45 -1.09 -3.16 -2.64
C TYR A 45 0.02 -4.20 -2.93
N LEU A 46 -0.28 -5.50 -2.90
CA LEU A 46 0.67 -6.56 -3.28
C LEU A 46 1.41 -6.26 -4.59
N ARG A 47 0.67 -5.83 -5.64
CA ARG A 47 1.24 -5.48 -6.95
C ARG A 47 2.02 -4.17 -6.92
N ALA A 48 1.54 -3.17 -6.17
CA ALA A 48 2.18 -1.86 -6.10
C ALA A 48 3.57 -1.95 -5.45
N LEU A 49 3.71 -2.83 -4.45
CA LEU A 49 4.93 -3.01 -3.67
C LEU A 49 5.75 -4.25 -4.07
N GLU A 50 5.31 -5.05 -5.05
CA GLU A 50 5.98 -6.29 -5.49
C GLU A 50 7.47 -6.04 -5.79
N GLY A 51 7.74 -4.93 -6.49
CA GLY A 51 9.07 -4.60 -6.98
C GLY A 51 10.02 -3.97 -5.97
N TYR A 52 9.55 -3.49 -4.81
CA TYR A 52 10.36 -2.74 -3.85
C TYR A 52 11.09 -3.67 -2.88
N ASP A 53 12.41 -3.51 -2.72
CA ASP A 53 13.21 -4.30 -1.80
C ASP A 53 13.15 -3.75 -0.36
N CYS A 54 12.01 -4.00 0.30
CA CYS A 54 11.76 -3.73 1.71
C CYS A 54 10.98 -4.91 2.33
N ASN A 55 11.06 -5.07 3.65
CA ASN A 55 10.23 -6.07 4.32
C ASN A 55 8.78 -5.60 4.22
N LYS A 56 7.86 -6.50 3.88
CA LYS A 56 6.43 -6.16 3.69
C LYS A 56 5.59 -7.15 4.49
N LEU A 57 4.79 -6.63 5.41
CA LEU A 57 3.83 -7.39 6.21
C LEU A 57 2.43 -6.95 5.81
N TYR A 58 1.70 -7.81 5.11
CA TYR A 58 0.30 -7.55 4.75
C TYR A 58 -0.58 -8.29 5.75
N ILE A 59 -1.50 -7.56 6.40
CA ILE A 59 -2.39 -8.12 7.42
C ILE A 59 -3.80 -8.18 6.84
N LEU A 60 -4.46 -9.32 6.99
CA LEU A 60 -5.84 -9.51 6.56
C LEU A 60 -6.79 -9.17 7.70
N ASP A 61 -7.80 -8.36 7.43
CA ASP A 61 -8.89 -8.08 8.37
C ASP A 61 -9.96 -9.18 8.26
N ASP A 62 -9.71 -10.32 8.89
CA ASP A 62 -10.57 -11.52 8.84
C ASP A 62 -10.85 -12.04 10.25
N PHE A 63 -11.57 -11.22 11.03
CA PHE A 63 -11.82 -11.45 12.47
C PHE A 63 -13.30 -11.74 12.77
N GLY A 64 -14.03 -12.35 11.83
CA GLY A 64 -15.44 -12.69 12.03
C GLY A 64 -16.44 -11.59 11.64
N CYS A 65 -15.96 -10.42 11.22
CA CYS A 65 -16.74 -9.38 10.56
C CYS A 65 -16.05 -8.96 9.26
N ARG A 66 -16.81 -8.40 8.31
CA ARG A 66 -16.26 -7.93 7.02
C ARG A 66 -15.24 -6.78 7.18
N ALA A 67 -15.27 -6.09 8.32
CA ALA A 67 -14.25 -5.13 8.72
C ALA A 67 -14.26 -4.96 10.25
N SER A 68 -13.15 -5.28 10.92
CA SER A 68 -12.94 -4.94 12.34
C SER A 68 -12.18 -3.63 12.53
N TYR A 69 -11.71 -3.02 11.43
CA TYR A 69 -10.75 -1.91 11.45
C TYR A 69 -9.43 -2.25 12.18
N TYR A 70 -9.18 -3.54 12.42
CA TYR A 70 -8.07 -4.04 13.24
C TYR A 70 -8.13 -3.53 14.69
N LEU A 71 -9.34 -3.27 15.22
CA LEU A 71 -9.54 -2.66 16.53
C LEU A 71 -10.00 -3.67 17.57
N CYS A 72 -11.30 -3.96 17.59
CA CYS A 72 -11.96 -4.67 18.67
C CYS A 72 -13.26 -5.31 18.20
N GLU A 73 -13.79 -6.18 19.05
CA GLU A 73 -15.16 -6.68 19.00
C GLU A 73 -15.81 -6.37 20.35
N ASN A 74 -17.02 -5.82 20.36
CA ASN A 74 -17.74 -5.42 21.58
C ASN A 74 -16.86 -4.60 22.54
N ARG A 75 -16.08 -3.66 21.98
CA ARG A 75 -15.13 -2.79 22.69
C ARG A 75 -13.93 -3.52 23.36
N ASP A 76 -13.77 -4.82 23.19
CA ASP A 76 -12.55 -5.53 23.61
C ASP A 76 -11.50 -5.56 22.49
N PHE A 77 -10.39 -4.86 22.72
CA PHE A 77 -9.28 -4.67 21.78
C PHE A 77 -8.36 -5.90 21.62
N TYR A 78 -8.86 -7.13 21.78
CA TYR A 78 -8.06 -8.35 21.61
C TYR A 78 -7.53 -8.51 20.17
N ILE A 79 -8.28 -8.01 19.18
CA ILE A 79 -7.85 -7.96 17.78
C ILE A 79 -6.63 -7.06 17.66
N GLU A 80 -6.71 -5.85 18.22
CA GLU A 80 -5.61 -4.90 18.22
C GLU A 80 -4.35 -5.48 18.88
N ARG A 81 -4.50 -6.07 20.08
CA ARG A 81 -3.42 -6.69 20.84
C ARG A 81 -2.76 -7.83 20.06
N SER A 82 -3.53 -8.60 19.30
CA SER A 82 -3.01 -9.68 18.46
C SER A 82 -2.25 -9.16 17.24
N VAL A 83 -2.79 -8.14 16.56
CA VAL A 83 -2.15 -7.51 15.39
C VAL A 83 -0.84 -6.83 15.76
N ILE A 84 -0.79 -6.05 16.84
CA ILE A 84 0.47 -5.44 17.28
C ILE A 84 1.48 -6.48 17.75
N SER A 85 1.03 -7.58 18.36
CA SER A 85 1.92 -8.67 18.78
C SER A 85 2.60 -9.33 17.59
N LEU A 86 1.86 -9.57 16.50
CA LEU A 86 2.41 -10.01 15.22
C LEU A 86 3.45 -9.01 14.69
N ILE A 87 3.11 -7.73 14.59
CA ILE A 87 4.02 -6.70 14.07
C ILE A 87 5.31 -6.65 14.90
N LYS A 88 5.20 -6.62 16.23
CA LYS A 88 6.35 -6.61 17.14
C LYS A 88 7.20 -7.87 17.01
N GLN A 89 6.60 -9.04 16.78
CA GLN A 89 7.35 -10.27 16.52
C GLN A 89 8.13 -10.16 15.20
N ILE A 90 7.49 -9.74 14.11
CA ILE A 90 8.17 -9.57 12.81
C ILE A 90 9.31 -8.57 12.90
N VAL A 91 9.12 -7.47 13.64
CA VAL A 91 10.15 -6.46 13.91
C VAL A 91 11.37 -7.08 14.59
N ARG A 92 11.16 -7.84 15.69
CA ARG A 92 12.25 -8.50 16.42
C ARG A 92 12.95 -9.57 15.58
N ASP A 93 12.20 -10.48 14.98
CA ASP A 93 12.73 -11.65 14.28
C ASP A 93 13.54 -11.27 13.01
N ASN A 94 13.35 -10.06 12.50
CA ASN A 94 14.01 -9.58 11.28
C ASN A 94 14.91 -8.36 11.50
N ASN A 95 15.19 -7.99 12.76
CA ASN A 95 16.02 -6.83 13.11
C ASN A 95 15.60 -5.55 12.38
N ILE A 96 14.29 -5.30 12.36
CA ILE A 96 13.70 -4.11 11.74
C ILE A 96 14.01 -2.90 12.63
N ASN A 97 14.48 -1.82 12.03
CA ASN A 97 14.78 -0.56 12.72
C ASN A 97 14.00 0.64 12.18
N HIS A 98 13.13 0.40 11.19
CA HIS A 98 12.29 1.43 10.59
C HIS A 98 10.95 0.81 10.19
N VAL A 99 9.86 1.24 10.80
CA VAL A 99 8.50 0.71 10.59
C VAL A 99 7.65 1.79 9.93
N ILE A 100 7.06 1.43 8.79
CA ILE A 100 6.15 2.27 8.02
C ILE A 100 4.80 1.58 8.00
N SER A 101 3.73 2.22 8.45
CA SER A 101 2.36 1.73 8.23
C SER A 101 1.74 2.38 7.01
N CYS A 102 0.96 1.61 6.24
CA CYS A 102 0.22 2.18 5.12
C CYS A 102 -1.12 1.51 4.83
N GLY A 103 -2.02 2.28 4.21
CA GLY A 103 -3.27 1.78 3.65
C GLY A 103 -4.15 2.93 3.15
N SER A 104 -5.28 2.62 2.50
CA SER A 104 -6.29 3.62 2.16
C SER A 104 -7.66 3.28 2.73
N SER A 105 -8.51 4.28 2.86
CA SER A 105 -9.85 4.13 3.42
C SER A 105 -9.73 3.50 4.82
N LYS A 106 -10.37 2.35 5.08
CA LYS A 106 -10.22 1.58 6.32
C LYS A 106 -8.75 1.32 6.68
N GLY A 107 -7.94 0.93 5.71
CA GLY A 107 -6.52 0.67 5.92
C GLY A 107 -5.74 1.95 6.24
N GLY A 108 -6.18 3.10 5.73
CA GLY A 108 -5.59 4.40 6.05
C GLY A 108 -5.86 4.80 7.50
N TYR A 109 -7.09 4.56 7.99
CA TYR A 109 -7.41 4.70 9.41
C TYR A 109 -6.50 3.82 10.27
N ALA A 110 -6.41 2.52 9.96
CA ALA A 110 -5.59 1.58 10.72
C ALA A 110 -4.10 1.97 10.69
N ALA A 111 -3.58 2.40 9.54
CA ALA A 111 -2.21 2.87 9.42
C ALA A 111 -1.91 4.03 10.39
N ILE A 112 -2.81 5.01 10.48
CA ILE A 112 -2.67 6.15 11.40
C ILE A 112 -2.79 5.66 12.85
N TYR A 113 -3.82 4.88 13.16
CA TYR A 113 -4.06 4.39 14.52
C TYR A 113 -2.86 3.65 15.09
N TYR A 114 -2.37 2.63 14.37
CA TYR A 114 -1.23 1.84 14.83
C TYR A 114 0.06 2.65 14.83
N GLY A 115 0.29 3.48 13.81
CA GLY A 115 1.52 4.27 13.72
C GLY A 115 1.64 5.27 14.86
N ILE A 116 0.55 5.97 15.19
CA ILE A 116 0.51 6.96 16.28
C ILE A 116 0.56 6.28 17.66
N LYS A 117 -0.23 5.23 17.88
CA LYS A 117 -0.36 4.58 19.19
C LYS A 117 0.90 3.78 19.57
N TYR A 118 1.56 3.17 18.58
CA TYR A 118 2.73 2.32 18.81
C TYR A 118 4.07 2.93 18.37
N GLY A 119 4.07 4.19 17.94
CA GLY A 119 5.28 4.94 17.63
C GLY A 119 6.04 4.38 16.44
N PHE A 120 5.35 4.08 15.34
CA PHE A 120 6.03 3.73 14.09
C PHE A 120 6.68 4.98 13.48
N ASP A 121 7.74 4.79 12.72
CA ASP A 121 8.53 5.90 12.18
C ASP A 121 7.74 6.73 11.16
N SER A 122 6.97 6.06 10.29
CA SER A 122 6.23 6.73 9.21
C SER A 122 4.85 6.14 8.98
N ILE A 123 3.92 6.99 8.56
CA ILE A 123 2.52 6.64 8.32
C ILE A 123 2.12 7.15 6.93
N ILE A 124 1.61 6.28 6.07
CA ILE A 124 1.18 6.64 4.71
C ILE A 124 -0.30 6.27 4.52
N ALA A 125 -1.19 7.25 4.59
CA ALA A 125 -2.64 7.03 4.58
C ALA A 125 -3.34 7.72 3.40
N GLY A 126 -4.10 6.94 2.63
CA GLY A 126 -4.95 7.43 1.53
C GLY A 126 -6.41 7.56 1.94
N SER A 127 -7.02 8.73 1.79
CA SER A 127 -8.43 9.03 2.06
C SER A 127 -8.99 8.37 3.34
N PRO A 128 -8.34 8.50 4.52
CA PRO A 128 -8.71 7.80 5.76
C PRO A 128 -10.05 8.27 6.36
N GLN A 129 -10.79 7.37 7.05
CA GLN A 129 -12.03 7.72 7.79
C GLN A 129 -11.75 8.08 9.25
N TYR A 130 -11.18 9.26 9.49
CA TYR A 130 -10.80 9.70 10.84
C TYR A 130 -11.95 9.65 11.86
N LEU A 131 -13.13 10.16 11.50
CA LEU A 131 -14.34 10.10 12.32
C LEU A 131 -15.09 8.81 12.01
N LEU A 132 -14.66 7.71 12.66
CA LEU A 132 -15.11 6.37 12.34
C LEU A 132 -16.60 6.15 12.62
N GLY A 133 -17.11 6.67 13.75
CA GLY A 133 -18.53 6.62 14.08
C GLY A 133 -19.38 7.39 13.08
N ASP A 134 -18.96 8.60 12.69
CA ASP A 134 -19.64 9.37 11.65
C ASP A 134 -19.71 8.63 10.31
N TYR A 135 -18.64 7.92 9.95
CA TYR A 135 -18.61 7.11 8.74
C TYR A 135 -19.52 5.89 8.82
N LEU A 136 -19.39 5.08 9.88
CA LEU A 136 -20.11 3.81 10.01
C LEU A 136 -21.60 3.98 10.31
N PHE A 137 -22.02 5.12 10.87
CA PHE A 137 -23.44 5.42 11.13
C PHE A 137 -24.11 6.17 9.96
N ASN A 138 -23.40 6.41 8.85
CA ASN A 138 -23.94 7.14 7.69
C ASN A 138 -24.93 6.30 6.84
N GLY A 139 -25.29 5.10 7.27
CA GLY A 139 -26.28 4.26 6.59
C GLY A 139 -26.40 2.86 7.18
N SER A 140 -27.50 2.17 6.87
CA SER A 140 -27.78 0.82 7.37
C SER A 140 -26.83 -0.25 6.83
N SER A 141 -26.20 -0.01 5.67
CA SER A 141 -25.24 -0.94 5.06
C SER A 141 -23.92 -1.08 5.82
N LEU A 142 -23.71 -0.31 6.89
CA LEU A 142 -22.52 -0.35 7.76
C LEU A 142 -22.83 -0.77 9.21
N ALA A 143 -24.10 -1.07 9.51
CA ALA A 143 -24.55 -1.38 10.88
C ALA A 143 -23.95 -2.66 11.47
N ASP A 144 -23.64 -3.64 10.64
CA ASP A 144 -22.95 -4.87 11.05
C ASP A 144 -21.50 -4.58 11.52
N VAL A 145 -20.82 -3.63 10.88
CA VAL A 145 -19.45 -3.24 11.24
C VAL A 145 -19.43 -2.35 12.46
N SER A 146 -20.30 -1.33 12.55
CA SER A 146 -20.40 -0.53 13.76
C SER A 146 -20.76 -1.40 14.95
N GLY A 147 -21.83 -2.20 14.85
CA GLY A 147 -22.29 -3.09 15.90
C GLY A 147 -21.25 -4.12 16.33
N PHE A 148 -20.45 -4.67 15.40
CA PHE A 148 -19.35 -5.57 15.76
C PHE A 148 -18.31 -4.90 16.65
N ILE A 149 -17.90 -3.66 16.32
CA ILE A 149 -16.83 -2.96 17.04
C ILE A 149 -17.36 -2.37 18.36
N SER A 150 -18.50 -1.68 18.34
CA SER A 150 -19.06 -0.97 19.50
C SER A 150 -19.89 -1.84 20.43
N GLY A 151 -20.44 -2.96 19.93
CA GLY A 151 -21.41 -3.80 20.63
C GLY A 151 -22.84 -3.26 20.63
N GLY A 152 -23.10 -2.16 19.90
CA GLY A 152 -24.41 -1.50 19.88
C GLY A 152 -24.60 -0.57 18.68
N SER A 153 -25.73 0.13 18.63
CA SER A 153 -26.11 1.00 17.51
C SER A 153 -26.67 2.36 17.95
N ASP A 154 -26.38 2.82 19.16
CA ASP A 154 -26.86 4.09 19.67
C ASP A 154 -25.84 5.24 19.47
N THR A 155 -26.20 6.44 19.94
CA THR A 155 -25.31 7.60 19.85
C THR A 155 -24.02 7.43 20.67
N GLN A 156 -24.07 6.75 21.82
CA GLN A 156 -22.88 6.50 22.64
C GLN A 156 -21.92 5.54 21.93
N ASP A 157 -22.44 4.58 21.18
CA ASP A 157 -21.64 3.69 20.31
C ASP A 157 -20.96 4.46 19.18
N LYS A 158 -21.69 5.38 18.56
CA LYS A 158 -21.13 6.28 17.54
C LYS A 158 -20.02 7.16 18.12
N ASP A 159 -20.25 7.76 19.27
CA ASP A 159 -19.27 8.63 19.94
C ASP A 159 -18.04 7.84 20.38
N PHE A 160 -18.22 6.62 20.89
CA PHE A 160 -17.13 5.69 21.19
C PHE A 160 -16.25 5.46 19.96
N LEU A 161 -16.83 5.12 18.81
CA LEU A 161 -16.07 4.87 17.58
C LEU A 161 -15.28 6.10 17.10
N ASN A 162 -15.89 7.29 17.17
CA ASN A 162 -15.22 8.55 16.86
C ASN A 162 -14.05 8.84 17.80
N ALA A 163 -14.19 8.50 19.09
CA ALA A 163 -13.18 8.76 20.11
C ALA A 163 -11.90 7.93 19.93
N ILE A 164 -11.96 6.72 19.37
CA ILE A 164 -10.81 5.78 19.31
C ILE A 164 -9.54 6.42 18.71
N LEU A 165 -9.64 7.00 17.50
CA LEU A 165 -8.48 7.60 16.84
C LEU A 165 -8.20 9.02 17.35
N GLN A 166 -9.23 9.76 17.77
CA GLN A 166 -9.06 11.06 18.42
C GLN A 166 -8.21 10.93 19.69
N ASP A 167 -8.57 10.00 20.57
CA ASP A 167 -7.86 9.75 21.81
C ASP A 167 -6.45 9.25 21.56
N ALA A 168 -6.24 8.39 20.54
CA ALA A 168 -4.91 8.00 20.11
C ALA A 168 -4.05 9.21 19.69
N VAL A 169 -4.58 10.14 18.90
CA VAL A 169 -3.87 11.38 18.50
C VAL A 169 -3.62 12.29 19.70
N ARG A 170 -4.64 12.54 20.53
CA ARG A 170 -4.58 13.47 21.69
C ARG A 170 -3.59 12.98 22.75
N SER A 171 -3.57 11.68 23.01
CA SER A 171 -2.67 11.07 24.00
C SER A 171 -1.26 10.85 23.47
N SER A 172 -1.05 10.92 22.15
CA SER A 172 0.25 10.64 21.56
C SER A 172 1.29 11.73 21.84
N ASN A 173 2.52 11.28 22.04
CA ASN A 173 3.75 12.07 21.92
C ASN A 173 4.58 11.59 20.72
N SER A 174 3.96 10.91 19.76
CA SER A 174 4.66 10.32 18.63
C SER A 174 5.33 11.38 17.77
N SER A 175 6.53 11.04 17.30
CA SER A 175 7.26 11.80 16.28
C SER A 175 7.09 11.21 14.88
N SER A 176 6.09 10.33 14.66
CA SER A 176 5.84 9.71 13.36
C SER A 176 5.71 10.76 12.25
N LYS A 177 6.37 10.54 11.11
CA LYS A 177 6.15 11.34 9.90
C LYS A 177 4.87 10.87 9.21
N ILE A 178 3.88 11.75 9.11
CA ILE A 178 2.57 11.39 8.55
C ILE A 178 2.45 11.90 7.10
N TYR A 179 2.05 11.03 6.19
CA TYR A 179 1.79 11.30 4.78
C TYR A 179 0.33 11.02 4.48
N LEU A 180 -0.39 12.05 4.05
CA LEU A 180 -1.81 12.00 3.75
C LEU A 180 -2.02 12.25 2.27
N HIS A 181 -2.72 11.35 1.60
CA HIS A 181 -3.19 11.56 0.23
C HIS A 181 -4.70 11.54 0.19
N VAL A 182 -5.33 12.51 -0.45
CA VAL A 182 -6.80 12.53 -0.63
C VAL A 182 -7.18 13.33 -1.88
N GLY A 183 -8.26 12.96 -2.55
CA GLY A 183 -8.81 13.74 -3.65
C GLY A 183 -9.37 15.07 -3.15
N LYS A 184 -8.97 16.18 -3.78
CA LYS A 184 -9.41 17.53 -3.40
C LYS A 184 -10.93 17.72 -3.47
N GLY A 185 -11.63 16.92 -4.27
CA GLY A 185 -13.09 16.92 -4.39
C GLY A 185 -13.80 15.83 -3.57
N GLU A 186 -13.08 14.99 -2.82
CA GLU A 186 -13.69 13.88 -2.06
C GLU A 186 -14.44 14.37 -0.82
N TYR A 187 -15.51 13.64 -0.47
CA TYR A 187 -16.20 13.78 0.83
C TYR A 187 -15.21 13.64 2.01
N HIS A 188 -14.28 12.68 1.91
CA HIS A 188 -13.33 12.36 2.97
C HIS A 188 -12.38 13.53 3.24
N TYR A 189 -12.06 14.35 2.23
CA TYR A 189 -11.18 15.49 2.45
C TYR A 189 -11.79 16.45 3.48
N ASN A 190 -13.06 16.81 3.29
CA ASN A 190 -13.73 17.79 4.14
C ASN A 190 -14.18 17.22 5.49
N HIS A 191 -14.62 15.97 5.53
CA HIS A 191 -15.27 15.40 6.73
C HIS A 191 -14.37 14.50 7.57
N HIS A 192 -13.19 14.12 7.07
CA HIS A 192 -12.27 13.25 7.81
C HIS A 192 -10.85 13.80 7.84
N VAL A 193 -10.27 14.13 6.68
CA VAL A 193 -8.86 14.56 6.60
C VAL A 193 -8.65 15.95 7.20
N LYS A 194 -9.54 16.91 6.93
CA LYS A 194 -9.47 18.24 7.57
C LYS A 194 -9.59 18.15 9.11
N PRO A 195 -10.61 17.47 9.69
CA PRO A 195 -10.67 17.27 11.14
C PRO A 195 -9.42 16.58 11.73
N LEU A 196 -8.87 15.57 11.05
CA LEU A 196 -7.61 14.94 11.46
C LEU A 196 -6.48 15.97 11.50
N ILE A 197 -6.30 16.73 10.42
CA ILE A 197 -5.26 17.75 10.30
C ILE A 197 -5.38 18.82 11.39
N GLU A 198 -6.59 19.26 11.71
CA GLU A 198 -6.83 20.21 12.81
C GLU A 198 -6.34 19.64 14.15
N GLU A 199 -6.55 18.34 14.39
CA GLU A 199 -6.11 17.69 15.62
C GLU A 199 -4.59 17.46 15.64
N LEU A 200 -3.99 17.08 14.51
CA LEU A 200 -2.53 16.99 14.35
C LEU A 200 -1.85 18.34 14.61
N ASN A 201 -2.41 19.43 14.06
CA ASN A 201 -1.92 20.79 14.27
C ASN A 201 -1.98 21.21 15.75
N LYS A 202 -3.07 20.91 16.45
CA LYS A 202 -3.20 21.17 17.91
C LYS A 202 -2.13 20.43 18.72
N LYS A 203 -1.70 19.25 18.26
CA LYS A 203 -0.66 18.43 18.89
C LYS A 203 0.75 18.75 18.40
N GLY A 204 0.91 19.62 17.41
CA GLY A 204 2.20 19.91 16.78
C GLY A 204 2.80 18.75 15.98
N ILE A 205 1.99 17.74 15.63
CA ILE A 205 2.43 16.56 14.87
C ILE A 205 2.55 16.96 13.40
N GLN A 206 3.74 16.76 12.83
CA GLN A 206 4.03 17.12 11.44
C GLN A 206 3.37 16.13 10.46
N TYR A 207 2.84 16.66 9.37
CA TYR A 207 2.29 15.87 8.28
C TYR A 207 2.60 16.50 6.92
N VAL A 208 2.57 15.68 5.88
CA VAL A 208 2.59 16.07 4.47
C VAL A 208 1.22 15.75 3.89
N LEU A 209 0.58 16.74 3.26
CA LEU A 209 -0.70 16.56 2.58
C LEU A 209 -0.49 16.65 1.07
N ASP A 210 -0.85 15.58 0.37
CA ASP A 210 -0.95 15.52 -1.08
C ASP A 210 -2.44 15.54 -1.50
N LEU A 211 -2.79 16.50 -2.35
CA LEU A 211 -4.15 16.68 -2.86
C LEU A 211 -4.24 16.22 -4.31
N GLY A 212 -4.88 15.07 -4.52
CA GLY A 212 -5.12 14.54 -5.86
C GLY A 212 -6.25 15.26 -6.60
N ASP A 213 -6.19 15.27 -7.92
CA ASP A 213 -7.22 15.85 -8.78
C ASP A 213 -8.32 14.82 -9.09
N TYR A 214 -9.12 14.48 -8.08
CA TYR A 214 -10.29 13.60 -8.20
C TYR A 214 -11.31 13.89 -7.08
N ALA A 215 -12.54 13.42 -7.29
CA ALA A 215 -13.66 13.66 -6.38
C ALA A 215 -14.36 12.39 -5.88
N ASN A 216 -14.32 11.29 -6.63
CA ASN A 216 -14.97 10.05 -6.19
C ASN A 216 -14.05 9.27 -5.26
N HIS A 217 -14.60 8.75 -4.16
CA HIS A 217 -13.80 7.97 -3.21
C HIS A 217 -13.15 6.74 -3.86
N ALA A 218 -13.84 6.07 -4.78
CA ALA A 218 -13.31 4.90 -5.48
C ALA A 218 -12.02 5.19 -6.28
N ASP A 219 -11.81 6.44 -6.70
CA ASP A 219 -10.62 6.84 -7.45
C ASP A 219 -9.35 6.80 -6.59
N VAL A 220 -9.45 6.77 -5.25
CA VAL A 220 -8.28 6.57 -4.37
C VAL A 220 -7.50 5.30 -4.75
N ALA A 221 -8.20 4.24 -5.21
CA ALA A 221 -7.58 3.00 -5.65
C ALA A 221 -6.72 3.14 -6.92
N LYS A 222 -6.94 4.21 -7.70
CA LYS A 222 -6.17 4.57 -8.90
C LYS A 222 -5.00 5.48 -8.56
N TYR A 223 -5.20 6.48 -7.70
CA TYR A 223 -4.19 7.52 -7.43
C TYR A 223 -3.23 7.17 -6.30
N PHE A 224 -3.73 6.60 -5.19
CA PHE A 224 -2.91 6.30 -4.01
C PHE A 224 -1.77 5.31 -4.26
N PRO A 225 -1.87 4.26 -5.10
CA PRO A 225 -0.74 3.36 -5.35
C PRO A 225 0.51 4.07 -5.90
N GLU A 226 0.32 5.14 -6.67
CA GLU A 226 1.45 5.90 -7.21
C GLU A 226 2.12 6.74 -6.12
N TYR A 227 1.31 7.46 -5.33
CA TYR A 227 1.77 8.20 -4.17
C TYR A 227 2.50 7.30 -3.17
N LEU A 228 1.90 6.16 -2.82
CA LEU A 228 2.50 5.16 -1.92
C LEU A 228 3.90 4.74 -2.37
N LYS A 229 4.08 4.45 -3.66
CA LYS A 229 5.40 4.08 -4.21
C LYS A 229 6.43 5.19 -4.05
N GLN A 230 6.04 6.44 -4.32
CA GLN A 230 6.92 7.60 -4.17
C GLN A 230 7.32 7.81 -2.71
N THR A 231 6.35 7.78 -1.79
CA THR A 231 6.62 7.95 -0.36
C THR A 231 7.43 6.80 0.24
N ILE A 232 7.17 5.54 -0.16
CA ILE A 232 8.02 4.41 0.25
C ILE A 232 9.44 4.59 -0.26
N SER A 233 9.62 5.15 -1.45
CA SER A 233 10.95 5.45 -1.99
C SER A 233 11.66 6.54 -1.17
N GLU A 234 10.95 7.58 -0.76
CA GLU A 234 11.47 8.63 0.14
C GLU A 234 11.91 8.04 1.48
N GLU A 235 11.06 7.22 2.11
CA GLU A 235 11.27 6.71 3.47
C GLU A 235 12.28 5.55 3.56
N THR A 236 12.44 4.77 2.50
CA THR A 236 13.39 3.63 2.48
C THR A 236 14.66 3.94 1.71
N GLY A 237 14.65 5.01 0.91
CA GLY A 237 15.65 5.36 -0.09
C GLY A 237 15.89 4.26 -1.15
N VAL A 238 14.96 3.31 -1.30
CA VAL A 238 14.84 2.50 -2.52
C VAL A 238 14.42 3.44 -3.64
N PRO A 239 15.04 3.39 -4.83
CA PRO A 239 14.65 4.30 -5.91
C PRO A 239 13.18 4.13 -6.30
N TYR A 240 12.49 5.24 -6.53
CA TYR A 240 11.22 5.21 -7.24
C TYR A 240 11.49 4.89 -8.70
N ILE A 241 10.60 4.11 -9.33
CA ILE A 241 10.70 3.76 -10.74
C ILE A 241 9.36 3.86 -11.45
N LYS A 242 9.41 4.36 -12.69
CA LYS A 242 8.28 4.32 -13.63
C LYS A 242 8.78 3.96 -15.02
N LEU A 243 8.14 2.95 -15.64
CA LEU A 243 8.34 2.66 -17.05
C LEU A 243 7.59 3.69 -17.90
N LEU A 244 8.26 4.18 -18.94
CA LEU A 244 7.75 5.16 -19.88
C LEU A 244 7.86 4.60 -21.30
N HIS A 245 7.09 5.18 -22.21
CA HIS A 245 7.09 4.83 -23.65
C HIS A 245 6.76 3.35 -23.94
N GLU A 246 5.94 2.71 -23.10
CA GLU A 246 5.48 1.36 -23.39
C GLU A 246 4.68 1.34 -24.71
N PRO A 247 4.97 0.42 -25.65
CA PRO A 247 4.28 0.37 -26.94
C PRO A 247 2.84 -0.12 -26.76
N SER A 248 2.01 0.04 -27.78
CA SER A 248 0.63 -0.45 -27.79
C SER A 248 0.54 -1.91 -27.28
N PRO A 249 -0.57 -2.31 -26.62
CA PRO A 249 -0.74 -3.68 -26.12
C PRO A 249 -0.65 -4.77 -27.21
N THR A 250 -0.77 -4.37 -28.48
CA THR A 250 -0.52 -5.21 -29.65
C THR A 250 0.41 -4.47 -30.60
N VAL A 251 1.44 -5.17 -31.09
CA VAL A 251 2.44 -4.68 -32.06
C VAL A 251 2.67 -5.74 -33.14
N LYS A 252 3.29 -5.37 -34.27
CA LYS A 252 3.62 -6.32 -35.33
C LYS A 252 5.01 -6.93 -35.14
N VAL A 253 5.20 -8.11 -35.71
CA VAL A 253 6.52 -8.73 -35.87
C VAL A 253 7.47 -7.76 -36.60
N ASN A 254 8.73 -7.74 -36.20
CA ASN A 254 9.81 -6.86 -36.66
C ASN A 254 9.65 -5.36 -36.33
N GLU A 255 8.62 -4.97 -35.57
CA GLU A 255 8.58 -3.61 -35.03
C GLU A 255 9.64 -3.42 -33.93
N GLN A 256 10.28 -2.27 -33.95
CA GLN A 256 11.26 -1.85 -32.96
C GLN A 256 10.66 -0.79 -32.03
N HIS A 257 10.86 -0.96 -30.72
CA HIS A 257 10.36 -0.06 -29.69
C HIS A 257 11.43 0.21 -28.63
N GLU A 258 11.55 1.48 -28.23
CA GLU A 258 12.47 1.92 -27.17
C GLU A 258 11.71 2.09 -25.85
N PHE A 259 12.19 1.43 -24.80
CA PHE A 259 11.65 1.51 -23.45
C PHE A 259 12.55 2.40 -22.59
N HIS A 260 11.92 3.20 -21.73
CA HIS A 260 12.62 4.09 -20.82
C HIS A 260 12.20 3.77 -19.39
N ALA A 261 13.15 3.76 -18.47
CA ALA A 261 12.88 3.76 -17.05
C ALA A 261 13.22 5.13 -16.49
N HIS A 262 12.23 5.81 -15.91
CA HIS A 262 12.49 6.93 -15.02
C HIS A 262 12.84 6.39 -13.64
N SER A 263 13.90 6.92 -13.03
CA SER A 263 14.23 6.70 -11.63
C SER A 263 14.34 8.03 -10.89
N SER A 264 13.89 8.06 -9.63
CA SER A 264 14.10 9.22 -8.76
C SER A 264 15.56 9.42 -8.33
N ASP A 265 16.41 8.39 -8.48
CA ASP A 265 17.82 8.47 -8.15
C ASP A 265 18.66 8.56 -9.43
N PRO A 266 19.33 9.70 -9.69
CA PRO A 266 20.09 9.94 -10.91
C PRO A 266 21.36 9.07 -11.02
N ALA A 267 21.84 8.51 -9.90
CA ALA A 267 22.98 7.60 -9.89
C ALA A 267 22.56 6.13 -10.09
N SER A 268 21.30 5.88 -10.43
CA SER A 268 20.79 4.54 -10.67
C SER A 268 21.47 3.83 -11.84
N THR A 269 21.61 2.52 -11.71
CA THR A 269 21.98 1.62 -12.80
C THR A 269 20.83 0.67 -13.12
N PHE A 270 20.75 0.24 -14.39
CA PHE A 270 19.60 -0.45 -14.95
C PHE A 270 20.02 -1.76 -15.62
N ALA A 271 19.32 -2.85 -15.30
CA ALA A 271 19.38 -4.11 -16.01
C ALA A 271 18.00 -4.45 -16.58
N TRP A 272 17.95 -5.07 -17.76
CA TRP A 272 16.71 -5.32 -18.50
C TRP A 272 16.62 -6.79 -18.87
N TYR A 273 15.55 -7.46 -18.42
CA TYR A 273 15.26 -8.84 -18.78
C TYR A 273 14.06 -8.85 -19.70
N ILE A 274 14.20 -9.55 -20.82
CA ILE A 274 13.16 -9.67 -21.84
C ILE A 274 12.59 -11.07 -21.76
N TYR A 275 11.27 -11.16 -21.64
CA TYR A 275 10.53 -12.40 -21.57
C TYR A 275 9.67 -12.54 -22.82
N LYS A 276 9.65 -13.76 -23.38
CA LYS A 276 8.72 -14.20 -24.41
C LYS A 276 8.00 -15.45 -23.90
N ASP A 277 6.67 -15.44 -23.91
CA ASP A 277 5.81 -16.56 -23.48
C ASP A 277 6.21 -17.10 -22.09
N GLY A 278 6.52 -16.18 -21.18
CA GLY A 278 6.94 -16.48 -19.80
C GLY A 278 8.40 -16.93 -19.64
N LYS A 279 9.16 -17.14 -20.73
CA LYS A 279 10.58 -17.53 -20.70
C LYS A 279 11.48 -16.33 -20.93
N THR A 280 12.55 -16.21 -20.15
CA THR A 280 13.57 -15.18 -20.39
C THR A 280 14.33 -15.51 -21.67
N ILE A 281 14.28 -14.62 -22.66
CA ILE A 281 15.00 -14.77 -23.93
C ILE A 281 16.29 -13.96 -23.96
N GLU A 282 16.36 -12.86 -23.19
CA GLU A 282 17.54 -12.00 -23.16
C GLU A 282 17.69 -11.34 -21.77
N LYS A 283 18.95 -11.17 -21.33
CA LYS A 283 19.31 -10.44 -20.11
C LYS A 283 20.40 -9.43 -20.44
N ARG A 284 20.06 -8.15 -20.28
CA ARG A 284 21.00 -7.03 -20.35
C ARG A 284 21.37 -6.64 -18.94
N MET A 285 22.65 -6.74 -18.61
CA MET A 285 23.15 -6.49 -17.26
C MET A 285 23.25 -4.99 -16.96
N TYR A 286 23.58 -4.65 -15.70
CA TYR A 286 23.53 -3.28 -15.20
C TYR A 286 24.41 -2.33 -16.01
N THR A 287 23.82 -1.24 -16.49
CA THR A 287 24.49 -0.10 -17.11
C THR A 287 23.93 1.21 -16.55
N THR A 288 24.56 2.35 -16.84
CA THR A 288 24.02 3.68 -16.53
C THR A 288 22.91 4.11 -17.49
N SER A 289 22.71 3.40 -18.61
CA SER A 289 21.64 3.71 -19.56
C SER A 289 20.28 3.33 -18.98
N ASN A 290 19.38 4.31 -18.90
CA ASN A 290 18.00 4.10 -18.49
C ASN A 290 17.06 3.72 -19.64
N LYS A 291 17.63 3.38 -20.81
CA LYS A 291 16.89 3.03 -22.03
C LYS A 291 17.29 1.66 -22.54
N THR A 292 16.36 1.00 -23.21
CA THR A 292 16.61 -0.26 -23.91
C THR A 292 15.72 -0.37 -25.14
N THR A 293 16.28 -0.86 -26.25
CA THR A 293 15.54 -1.02 -27.52
C THR A 293 15.32 -2.49 -27.83
N ILE A 294 14.12 -2.88 -28.22
CA ILE A 294 13.78 -4.26 -28.58
C ILE A 294 13.15 -4.26 -29.97
N THR A 295 13.59 -5.21 -30.78
CA THR A 295 12.90 -5.64 -32.00
C THR A 295 12.13 -6.92 -31.69
N PHE A 296 10.84 -6.96 -32.04
CA PHE A 296 9.99 -8.12 -31.79
C PHE A 296 10.03 -9.11 -32.95
N ASP A 297 11.07 -9.95 -33.01
CA ASP A 297 11.37 -10.78 -34.19
C ASP A 297 10.38 -11.94 -34.43
N GLU A 298 9.59 -12.31 -33.42
CA GLU A 298 8.65 -13.43 -33.50
C GLU A 298 7.31 -13.08 -32.83
N ALA A 299 6.22 -13.68 -33.31
CA ALA A 299 4.93 -13.59 -32.64
C ALA A 299 4.98 -14.23 -31.23
N GLY A 300 4.19 -13.69 -30.30
CA GLY A 300 4.11 -14.18 -28.93
C GLY A 300 3.78 -13.09 -27.92
N GLN A 301 3.79 -13.47 -26.63
CA GLN A 301 3.58 -12.54 -25.53
C GLN A 301 4.92 -12.08 -24.95
N TYR A 302 5.22 -10.79 -25.09
CA TYR A 302 6.42 -10.19 -24.57
C TYR A 302 6.16 -9.40 -23.30
N GLN A 303 7.13 -9.43 -22.38
CA GLN A 303 7.16 -8.56 -21.21
C GLN A 303 8.61 -8.21 -20.89
N LEU A 304 8.85 -6.95 -20.54
CA LEU A 304 10.14 -6.50 -20.04
C LEU A 304 10.08 -6.42 -18.52
N LYS A 305 11.17 -6.79 -17.86
CA LYS A 305 11.41 -6.47 -16.45
C LYS A 305 12.68 -5.64 -16.35
N VAL A 306 12.55 -4.44 -15.80
CA VAL A 306 13.68 -3.59 -15.45
C VAL A 306 14.03 -3.78 -13.98
N PHE A 307 15.32 -3.86 -13.71
CA PHE A 307 15.89 -3.87 -12.38
C PHE A 307 16.70 -2.59 -12.23
N VAL A 308 16.40 -1.83 -11.17
CA VAL A 308 17.06 -0.57 -10.86
C VAL A 308 17.69 -0.68 -9.50
N LYS A 309 18.94 -0.23 -9.39
CA LYS A 309 19.64 -0.13 -8.11
C LYS A 309 20.40 1.17 -8.03
N ASN A 310 20.45 1.76 -6.85
CA ASN A 310 21.31 2.91 -6.57
C ASN A 310 22.68 2.50 -6.01
N ASN A 311 23.51 3.50 -5.71
CA ASN A 311 24.86 3.32 -5.14
C ASN A 311 24.86 2.63 -3.78
N ALA A 312 23.78 2.75 -3.00
CA ALA A 312 23.58 2.02 -1.75
C ALA A 312 23.12 0.56 -1.96
N ASN A 313 23.09 0.07 -3.21
CA ASN A 313 22.58 -1.24 -3.60
C ASN A 313 21.11 -1.50 -3.23
N ARG A 314 20.33 -0.46 -2.95
CA ARG A 314 18.88 -0.57 -2.74
C ARG A 314 18.19 -0.79 -4.09
N LYS A 315 17.31 -1.77 -4.16
CA LYS A 315 16.79 -2.29 -5.43
C LYS A 315 15.29 -2.08 -5.56
N VAL A 316 14.88 -1.77 -6.78
CA VAL A 316 13.49 -1.82 -7.21
C VAL A 316 13.40 -2.52 -8.56
N THR A 317 12.27 -3.17 -8.83
CA THR A 317 11.98 -3.72 -10.15
C THR A 317 10.62 -3.28 -10.65
N ALA A 318 10.47 -3.14 -11.97
CA ALA A 318 9.19 -2.92 -12.61
C ALA A 318 9.05 -3.86 -13.80
N LYS A 319 7.81 -4.27 -14.09
CA LYS A 319 7.46 -5.03 -15.28
C LYS A 319 6.64 -4.14 -16.19
N SER A 320 6.87 -4.24 -17.50
CA SER A 320 5.99 -3.64 -18.49
C SER A 320 4.64 -4.36 -18.49
N ARG A 321 3.65 -3.77 -19.17
CA ARG A 321 2.49 -4.51 -19.65
C ARG A 321 2.92 -5.68 -20.53
N ILE A 322 2.02 -6.66 -20.64
CA ILE A 322 2.16 -7.72 -21.64
C ILE A 322 1.88 -7.10 -23.01
N ILE A 323 2.79 -7.36 -23.94
CA ILE A 323 2.74 -6.89 -25.32
C ILE A 323 2.49 -8.11 -26.20
N ASN A 324 1.40 -8.10 -26.96
CA ASN A 324 1.07 -9.19 -27.87
C ASN A 324 1.64 -8.87 -29.25
N VAL A 325 2.66 -9.62 -29.66
CA VAL A 325 3.27 -9.48 -30.99
C VAL A 325 2.55 -10.41 -31.95
N LYS A 326 2.04 -9.87 -33.06
CA LYS A 326 1.29 -10.64 -34.07
C LYS A 326 1.93 -10.49 -35.44
N GLU A 327 1.83 -11.55 -36.24
CA GLU A 327 2.10 -11.50 -37.68
C GLU A 327 1.24 -10.41 -38.34
N ALA A 328 1.76 -9.80 -39.40
CA ALA A 328 0.91 -8.96 -40.25
C ALA A 328 -0.20 -9.82 -40.86
N PRO A 329 -1.42 -9.28 -41.07
CA PRO A 329 -2.44 -10.02 -41.80
C PRO A 329 -1.85 -10.42 -43.16
N SER A 330 -1.85 -11.72 -43.46
CA SER A 330 -1.60 -12.22 -44.80
C SER A 330 -2.69 -11.65 -45.71
N GLY A 331 -2.29 -10.70 -46.57
CA GLY A 331 -3.18 -10.00 -47.51
C GLY A 331 -3.67 -10.86 -48.64
#